data_AF-A0A212LB19-F1
#
_entry.id   AF-A0A212LB19-F1
#
_cell.length_a   1.000
_cell.length_b   1.000
_cell.length_c   1.000
_cell.angle_alpha   90.00
_cell.angle_beta   90.00
_cell.angle_gamma   90.00
#
_symmetry.space_group_name_H-M   'P 1'
#
loop_
_entity.id
_entity.type
_entity.pdbx_description
1 polymer ?
#
loop_
_entity_poly.entity_id
_entity_poly.type
_entity_poly.pdbx_seq_one_letter_code
_entity_poly.pdbx_strand_id
1 'polypeptide(L)'
;MIRYGFACKTVGLPGAAQSSLTLARASRDNLLAVSRNNLGALEAMLRYCRSESFALMRISSDCIPLASHEDIDFDWQAALRPELENLAALARQSGVRLSMHPGQYTVLNSPREDVVLKAVADLAYHAAFLHSLQAGPECRIILHLGGGYGDKPAALQRLRDNLAALPDAILQRLALENDERIYTIEDVLAVCHDFELPAIFDIFHHELNPPPHGGMQHWLDRAGATWNARSGRQKIHYSQQLAGGKPGMHSLTIAMRPFMHMHGLLEDRELDVMLEVKDKNLSAVKCANLTQPGLPRKSLTEEWARYKYLVLERSPNAYSAIRHLLKSDRPAAEAFYALLEDALACDLEPGKARNAAEHVWGYVSKKATASESARMLADLELLGSDLAPLPRIKRKILALAASKGEEYLLHSLYFYLN
;
A
#
# COMPACT_ATOMS: atom_id res chain seq x y z
N MET A 1 9.73 11.12 16.16
CA MET A 1 10.17 10.14 15.14
C MET A 1 9.05 9.88 14.14
N ILE A 2 9.32 10.03 12.85
CA ILE A 2 8.37 9.78 11.75
C ILE A 2 8.17 8.28 11.52
N ARG A 3 6.93 7.85 11.24
CA ARG A 3 6.60 6.44 10.97
C ARG A 3 6.01 6.28 9.58
N TYR A 4 6.33 5.19 8.89
CA TYR A 4 5.85 4.91 7.53
C TYR A 4 4.85 3.77 7.49
N GLY A 5 3.94 3.83 6.52
CA GLY A 5 3.01 2.77 6.19
C GLY A 5 2.75 2.67 4.69
N PHE A 6 1.96 1.67 4.31
CA PHE A 6 1.59 1.41 2.92
C PHE A 6 0.12 0.98 2.81
N ALA A 7 -0.39 0.97 1.58
CA ALA A 7 -1.80 0.79 1.30
C ALA A 7 -2.18 -0.54 0.62
N CYS A 8 -3.18 -1.19 1.20
CA CYS A 8 -4.03 -2.28 0.70
C CYS A 8 -3.35 -3.63 0.46
N LYS A 9 -2.21 -3.67 -0.24
CA LYS A 9 -1.54 -4.90 -0.67
C LYS A 9 -0.11 -4.95 -0.15
N THR A 10 0.43 -6.15 -0.01
CA THR A 10 1.84 -6.38 0.36
C THR A 10 2.52 -7.17 -0.76
N VAL A 11 3.51 -6.57 -1.41
CA VAL A 11 4.28 -7.17 -2.51
C VAL A 11 5.37 -8.07 -1.93
N GLY A 12 5.53 -9.26 -2.52
CA GLY A 12 6.54 -10.23 -2.10
C GLY A 12 6.28 -10.90 -0.76
N LEU A 13 5.01 -11.00 -0.35
CA LEU A 13 4.58 -11.69 0.87
C LEU A 13 3.66 -12.87 0.52
N PRO A 14 4.11 -14.13 0.71
CA PRO A 14 3.25 -15.31 0.57
C PRO A 14 2.00 -15.22 1.46
N GLY A 15 0.86 -15.64 0.93
CA GLY A 15 -0.43 -15.61 1.64
C GLY A 15 -1.13 -14.25 1.67
N ALA A 16 -0.47 -13.16 1.28
CA ALA A 16 -1.06 -11.81 1.28
C ALA A 16 -1.88 -11.47 0.02
N ALA A 17 -2.17 -12.44 -0.85
CA ALA A 17 -2.92 -12.20 -2.08
C ALA A 17 -4.43 -12.12 -1.79
N GLN A 18 -5.01 -10.96 -2.03
CA GLN A 18 -6.47 -10.75 -1.98
C GLN A 18 -7.13 -11.05 -3.32
N SER A 19 -8.37 -11.51 -3.27
CA SER A 19 -9.22 -11.84 -4.41
C SER A 19 -10.37 -10.84 -4.51
N SER A 20 -10.80 -10.55 -5.74
CA SER A 20 -12.02 -9.77 -5.98
C SER A 20 -13.20 -10.66 -6.35
N LEU A 21 -14.41 -10.15 -6.20
CA LEU A 21 -15.65 -10.82 -6.58
C LEU A 21 -16.54 -9.84 -7.36
N THR A 22 -17.08 -10.30 -8.48
CA THR A 22 -18.07 -9.54 -9.26
C THR A 22 -19.48 -9.90 -8.82
N LEU A 23 -20.43 -8.98 -9.02
CA LEU A 23 -21.84 -9.19 -8.65
C LEU A 23 -22.43 -10.46 -9.29
N ALA A 24 -22.12 -10.72 -10.56
CA ALA A 24 -22.58 -11.91 -11.29
C ALA A 24 -22.11 -13.25 -10.66
N ARG A 25 -21.10 -13.21 -9.78
CA ARG A 25 -20.56 -14.39 -9.09
C ARG A 25 -20.84 -14.36 -7.59
N ALA A 26 -21.62 -13.41 -7.09
CA ALA A 26 -21.84 -13.18 -5.66
C ALA A 26 -22.84 -14.15 -5.01
N SER A 27 -22.64 -15.47 -5.21
CA SER A 27 -23.32 -16.47 -4.39
C SER A 27 -22.80 -16.41 -2.95
N ARG A 28 -23.63 -16.85 -1.99
CA ARG A 28 -23.24 -16.92 -0.57
C ARG A 28 -21.92 -17.65 -0.35
N ASP A 29 -21.71 -18.76 -1.04
CA ASP A 29 -20.48 -19.56 -0.93
C ASP A 29 -19.26 -18.81 -1.49
N ASN A 30 -19.42 -18.09 -2.61
CA ASN A 30 -18.34 -17.30 -3.19
C ASN A 30 -18.01 -16.09 -2.31
N LEU A 31 -19.03 -15.39 -1.79
CA LEU A 31 -18.86 -14.29 -0.84
C LEU A 31 -18.07 -14.75 0.38
N LEU A 32 -18.46 -15.89 0.97
CA LEU A 32 -17.80 -16.46 2.14
C LEU A 32 -16.35 -16.88 1.82
N ALA A 33 -16.13 -17.60 0.71
CA ALA A 33 -14.81 -18.08 0.32
C ALA A 33 -13.83 -16.93 0.02
N VAL A 34 -14.27 -15.93 -0.75
CA VAL A 34 -13.44 -14.76 -1.07
C VAL A 34 -13.16 -13.93 0.17
N SER A 35 -14.16 -13.69 1.02
CA SER A 35 -13.97 -12.96 2.28
C SER A 35 -12.96 -13.67 3.19
N ARG A 36 -13.06 -14.99 3.37
CA ARG A 36 -12.09 -15.77 4.15
C ARG A 36 -10.66 -15.67 3.61
N ASN A 37 -10.50 -15.80 2.29
CA ASN A 37 -9.20 -15.59 1.65
C ASN A 37 -8.64 -14.19 1.95
N ASN A 38 -9.49 -13.16 1.84
CA ASN A 38 -9.06 -11.77 2.04
C ASN A 38 -8.75 -11.45 3.51
N LEU A 39 -9.47 -12.03 4.46
CA LEU A 39 -9.18 -11.93 5.89
C LEU A 39 -7.90 -12.68 6.25
N GLY A 40 -7.67 -13.88 5.69
CA GLY A 40 -6.40 -14.60 5.85
C GLY A 40 -5.21 -13.84 5.26
N ALA A 41 -5.41 -13.16 4.12
CA ALA A 41 -4.41 -12.27 3.55
C ALA A 41 -4.13 -11.08 4.47
N LEU A 42 -5.16 -10.44 5.03
CA LEU A 42 -4.99 -9.37 6.01
C LEU A 42 -4.24 -9.85 7.26
N GLU A 43 -4.49 -11.08 7.73
CA GLU A 43 -3.75 -11.67 8.85
C GLU A 43 -2.26 -11.77 8.54
N ALA A 44 -1.90 -12.31 7.37
CA ALA A 44 -0.50 -12.39 6.92
C ALA A 44 0.15 -11.00 6.85
N MET A 45 -0.57 -10.00 6.34
CA MET A 45 -0.08 -8.62 6.26
C MET A 45 0.13 -7.99 7.65
N LEU A 46 -0.77 -8.20 8.61
CA LEU A 46 -0.61 -7.69 9.97
C LEU A 46 0.58 -8.33 10.71
N ARG A 47 0.81 -9.63 10.49
CA ARG A 47 2.01 -10.33 11.00
C ARG A 47 3.29 -9.75 10.40
N TYR A 48 3.27 -9.47 9.10
CA TYR A 48 4.37 -8.81 8.40
C TYR A 48 4.61 -7.39 8.91
N CYS A 49 3.57 -6.57 9.09
CA CYS A 49 3.72 -5.24 9.66
C CYS A 49 4.38 -5.30 11.05
N ARG A 50 4.00 -6.29 11.88
CA ARG A 50 4.64 -6.50 13.17
C ARG A 50 6.12 -6.93 13.04
N SER A 51 6.47 -7.81 12.10
CA SER A 51 7.87 -8.26 11.95
C SER A 51 8.79 -7.15 11.44
N GLU A 52 8.29 -6.33 10.52
CA GLU A 52 9.01 -5.18 9.96
C GLU A 52 8.89 -3.91 10.81
N SER A 53 8.18 -3.98 11.94
CA SER A 53 7.88 -2.82 12.81
C SER A 53 7.19 -1.65 12.08
N PHE A 54 6.38 -1.94 11.07
CA PHE A 54 5.52 -0.95 10.44
C PHE A 54 4.41 -0.52 11.39
N ALA A 55 4.29 0.78 11.59
CA ALA A 55 3.29 1.34 12.50
C ALA A 55 1.94 1.62 11.83
N LEU A 56 1.85 1.51 10.51
CA LEU A 56 0.69 1.97 9.72
C LEU A 56 0.36 1.01 8.59
N MET A 57 -0.92 0.77 8.40
CA MET A 57 -1.42 0.03 7.23
C MET A 57 -2.81 0.55 6.84
N ARG A 58 -3.02 0.80 5.55
CA ARG A 58 -4.38 1.01 5.02
C ARG A 58 -4.95 -0.32 4.56
N ILE A 59 -6.08 -0.73 5.09
CA ILE A 59 -6.80 -1.94 4.70
C ILE A 59 -7.52 -1.69 3.38
N SER A 60 -7.56 -2.71 2.52
CA SER A 60 -8.35 -2.68 1.30
C SER A 60 -9.86 -2.61 1.61
N SER A 61 -10.60 -1.74 0.92
CA SER A 61 -12.07 -1.72 0.98
C SER A 61 -12.68 -3.05 0.51
N ASP A 62 -12.00 -3.78 -0.38
CA ASP A 62 -12.46 -5.07 -0.93
C ASP A 62 -12.26 -6.26 0.04
N CYS A 63 -11.94 -6.02 1.32
CA CYS A 63 -11.71 -7.09 2.28
C CYS A 63 -12.95 -8.00 2.42
N ILE A 64 -14.13 -7.40 2.54
CA ILE A 64 -15.42 -8.06 2.34
C ILE A 64 -16.00 -7.54 1.02
N PRO A 65 -15.94 -8.32 -0.07
CA PRO A 65 -16.37 -7.84 -1.38
C PRO A 65 -17.87 -7.57 -1.41
N LEU A 66 -18.27 -6.46 -2.03
CA LEU A 66 -19.66 -6.06 -2.25
C LEU A 66 -20.49 -5.86 -0.96
N ALA A 67 -19.85 -5.68 0.20
CA ALA A 67 -20.52 -5.59 1.49
C ALA A 67 -21.54 -4.45 1.62
N SER A 68 -21.37 -3.38 0.83
CA SER A 68 -22.25 -2.21 0.79
C SER A 68 -23.22 -2.21 -0.40
N HIS A 69 -23.23 -3.27 -1.22
CA HIS A 69 -24.05 -3.33 -2.43
C HIS A 69 -25.51 -3.69 -2.11
N GLU A 70 -26.46 -2.95 -2.66
CA GLU A 70 -27.90 -3.06 -2.35
C GLU A 70 -28.51 -4.46 -2.64
N ASP A 71 -28.03 -5.14 -3.68
CA ASP A 71 -28.47 -6.50 -4.03
C ASP A 71 -27.81 -7.62 -3.19
N ILE A 72 -26.95 -7.29 -2.22
CA ILE A 72 -26.22 -8.27 -1.41
C ILE A 72 -26.80 -8.35 0.00
N ASP A 73 -27.47 -9.45 0.29
CA ASP A 73 -27.86 -9.82 1.66
C ASP A 73 -26.85 -10.84 2.22
N PHE A 74 -25.81 -10.33 2.90
CA PHE A 74 -24.76 -11.14 3.49
C PHE A 74 -24.33 -10.57 4.84
N ASP A 75 -24.83 -11.16 5.93
CA ASP A 75 -24.35 -10.90 7.30
C ASP A 75 -22.94 -11.50 7.49
N TRP A 76 -21.96 -10.77 6.95
CA TRP A 76 -20.54 -11.13 7.01
C TRP A 76 -20.01 -11.12 8.45
N GLN A 77 -20.57 -10.28 9.33
CA GLN A 77 -20.13 -10.20 10.74
C GLN A 77 -20.44 -11.50 11.49
N ALA A 78 -21.65 -12.04 11.32
CA ALA A 78 -22.00 -13.33 11.90
C ALA A 78 -21.26 -14.48 11.20
N ALA A 79 -21.20 -14.46 9.86
CA ALA A 79 -20.63 -15.55 9.07
C ALA A 79 -19.10 -15.72 9.22
N LEU A 80 -18.39 -14.63 9.55
CA LEU A 80 -16.92 -14.57 9.66
C LEU A 80 -16.45 -14.22 11.09
N ARG A 81 -17.33 -14.41 12.09
CA ARG A 81 -17.04 -14.04 13.49
C ARG A 81 -15.69 -14.58 13.98
N PRO A 82 -15.35 -15.88 13.82
CA PRO A 82 -14.07 -16.41 14.28
C PRO A 82 -12.87 -15.71 13.64
N GLU A 83 -12.93 -15.46 12.32
CA GLU A 83 -11.88 -14.78 11.56
C GLU A 83 -11.71 -13.33 12.03
N LEU A 84 -12.82 -12.62 12.25
CA LEU A 84 -12.82 -11.23 12.73
C LEU A 84 -12.28 -11.11 14.16
N GLU A 85 -12.65 -12.03 15.06
CA GLU A 85 -12.15 -12.06 16.44
C GLU A 85 -10.63 -12.30 16.50
N ASN A 86 -10.13 -13.22 15.67
CA ASN A 86 -8.70 -13.48 15.52
C ASN A 86 -7.95 -12.25 14.99
N LEU A 87 -8.49 -11.59 13.95
CA LEU A 87 -7.92 -10.37 13.41
C LEU A 87 -7.93 -9.21 14.41
N ALA A 88 -9.00 -9.06 15.20
CA ALA A 88 -9.07 -8.05 16.26
C ALA A 88 -7.97 -8.26 17.30
N ALA A 89 -7.73 -9.50 17.73
CA ALA A 89 -6.64 -9.83 18.64
C ALA A 89 -5.27 -9.52 18.02
N LEU A 90 -5.06 -9.88 16.76
CA LEU A 90 -3.81 -9.61 16.05
C LEU A 90 -3.55 -8.12 15.83
N ALA A 91 -4.58 -7.34 15.46
CA ALA A 91 -4.49 -5.90 15.28
C ALA A 91 -4.05 -5.19 16.57
N ARG A 92 -4.59 -5.60 17.72
CA ARG A 92 -4.13 -5.09 19.03
C ARG A 92 -2.69 -5.47 19.35
N GLN A 93 -2.31 -6.73 19.08
CA GLN A 93 -0.96 -7.22 19.36
C GLN A 93 0.11 -6.64 18.43
N SER A 94 -0.25 -6.27 17.21
CA SER A 94 0.70 -5.71 16.23
C SER A 94 1.02 -4.25 16.52
N GLY A 95 0.13 -3.51 17.20
CA GLY A 95 0.26 -2.07 17.43
C GLY A 95 0.18 -1.24 16.15
N VAL A 96 -0.29 -1.84 15.05
CA VAL A 96 -0.43 -1.17 13.75
C VAL A 96 -1.65 -0.26 13.77
N ARG A 97 -1.45 1.02 13.45
CA ARG A 97 -2.53 1.97 13.21
C ARG A 97 -3.18 1.67 11.86
N LEU A 98 -4.44 1.30 11.90
CA LEU A 98 -5.22 0.93 10.72
C LEU A 98 -5.96 2.14 10.14
N SER A 99 -6.22 2.10 8.85
CA SER A 99 -7.11 3.05 8.19
C SER A 99 -7.77 2.40 6.99
N MET A 100 -8.84 3.01 6.50
CA MET A 100 -9.44 2.65 5.22
C MET A 100 -9.65 3.92 4.40
N HIS A 101 -9.67 3.79 3.09
CA HIS A 101 -9.99 4.89 2.19
C HIS A 101 -10.96 4.34 1.14
N PRO A 102 -12.27 4.58 1.29
CA PRO A 102 -13.26 4.22 0.29
C PRO A 102 -12.87 4.74 -1.10
N GLY A 103 -13.29 4.02 -2.13
CA GLY A 103 -12.96 4.38 -3.51
C GLY A 103 -13.61 5.69 -3.97
N GLN A 104 -13.24 6.12 -5.17
CA GLN A 104 -13.74 7.35 -5.83
C GLN A 104 -15.27 7.46 -5.99
N TYR A 105 -16.02 6.38 -5.75
CA TYR A 105 -17.48 6.35 -5.87
C TYR A 105 -18.20 6.72 -4.58
N THR A 106 -17.49 6.80 -3.45
CA THR A 106 -18.03 7.19 -2.15
C THR A 106 -18.02 8.72 -2.07
N VAL A 107 -19.07 9.36 -2.60
CA VAL A 107 -19.12 10.82 -2.79
C VAL A 107 -20.30 11.43 -2.04
N LEU A 108 -20.02 12.04 -0.88
CA LEU A 108 -21.05 12.63 -0.01
C LEU A 108 -21.61 13.94 -0.53
N ASN A 109 -20.94 14.65 -1.44
CA ASN A 109 -21.39 15.97 -1.90
C ASN A 109 -22.10 15.95 -3.28
N SER A 110 -22.44 14.75 -3.74
CA SER A 110 -23.15 14.52 -4.99
C SER A 110 -24.51 15.24 -5.01
N PRO A 111 -24.92 15.87 -6.14
CA PRO A 111 -26.27 16.40 -6.30
C PRO A 111 -27.33 15.30 -6.44
N ARG A 112 -26.90 14.05 -6.63
CA ARG A 112 -27.76 12.87 -6.75
C ARG A 112 -27.89 12.17 -5.41
N GLU A 113 -29.11 12.13 -4.88
CA GLU A 113 -29.44 11.49 -3.61
C GLU A 113 -29.09 10.00 -3.58
N ASP A 114 -29.33 9.28 -4.68
CA ASP A 114 -29.02 7.84 -4.77
C ASP A 114 -27.51 7.56 -4.63
N VAL A 115 -26.66 8.46 -5.10
CA VAL A 115 -25.20 8.38 -4.93
C VAL A 115 -24.81 8.63 -3.48
N VAL A 116 -25.45 9.60 -2.82
CA VAL A 116 -25.21 9.91 -1.41
C VAL A 116 -25.61 8.73 -0.53
N LEU A 117 -26.79 8.12 -0.76
CA LEU A 117 -27.24 6.94 -0.03
C LEU A 117 -26.26 5.77 -0.15
N LYS A 118 -25.76 5.50 -1.37
CA LYS A 118 -24.74 4.47 -1.62
C LYS A 118 -23.41 4.80 -0.92
N ALA A 119 -23.00 6.07 -0.90
CA ALA A 119 -21.82 6.51 -0.17
C ALA A 119 -21.98 6.30 1.36
N VAL A 120 -23.15 6.61 1.93
CA VAL A 120 -23.43 6.38 3.35
C VAL A 120 -23.41 4.89 3.68
N ALA A 121 -24.01 4.03 2.85
CA ALA A 121 -23.96 2.58 3.03
C ALA A 121 -22.52 2.04 2.98
N ASP A 122 -21.70 2.56 2.06
CA ASP A 122 -20.29 2.20 1.97
C ASP A 122 -19.50 2.65 3.21
N LEU A 123 -19.71 3.87 3.69
CA LEU A 123 -19.10 4.35 4.94
C LEU A 123 -19.55 3.54 6.16
N ALA A 124 -20.80 3.09 6.19
CA ALA A 124 -21.33 2.23 7.25
C ALA A 124 -20.60 0.88 7.28
N TYR A 125 -20.35 0.27 6.11
CA TYR A 125 -19.52 -0.94 6.01
C TYR A 125 -18.10 -0.71 6.58
N HIS A 126 -17.44 0.37 6.17
CA HIS A 126 -16.08 0.68 6.64
C HIS A 126 -16.03 0.89 8.16
N ALA A 127 -17.03 1.60 8.72
CA ALA A 127 -17.15 1.80 10.16
C ALA A 127 -17.40 0.48 10.91
N ALA A 128 -18.29 -0.35 10.38
CA ALA A 128 -18.59 -1.67 10.93
C ALA A 128 -17.38 -2.61 10.88
N PHE A 129 -16.60 -2.59 9.78
CA PHE A 129 -15.37 -3.38 9.64
C PHE A 129 -14.32 -3.00 10.68
N LEU A 130 -14.03 -1.69 10.82
CA LEU A 130 -13.11 -1.21 11.85
C LEU A 130 -13.63 -1.52 13.27
N HIS A 131 -14.94 -1.46 13.49
CA HIS A 131 -15.55 -1.87 14.76
C HIS A 131 -15.37 -3.37 15.04
N SER A 132 -15.57 -4.24 14.05
CA SER A 132 -15.36 -5.69 14.18
C SER A 132 -13.90 -6.04 14.50
N LEU A 133 -12.94 -5.24 14.03
CA LEU A 133 -11.53 -5.36 14.40
C LEU A 133 -11.20 -4.76 15.79
N GLN A 134 -12.20 -4.17 16.46
CA GLN A 134 -12.03 -3.43 17.71
C GLN A 134 -10.97 -2.33 17.58
N ALA A 135 -10.90 -1.72 16.39
CA ALA A 135 -9.93 -0.67 16.09
C ALA A 135 -10.29 0.62 16.82
N GLY A 136 -9.28 1.27 17.40
CA GLY A 136 -9.43 2.48 18.19
C GLY A 136 -9.90 3.70 17.39
N PRO A 137 -10.18 4.82 18.06
CA PRO A 137 -10.63 6.06 17.41
C PRO A 137 -9.54 6.73 16.56
N GLU A 138 -8.27 6.34 16.71
CA GLU A 138 -7.16 6.76 15.86
C GLU A 138 -7.16 6.06 14.48
N CYS A 139 -7.96 5.01 14.32
CA CYS A 139 -8.14 4.30 13.06
C CYS A 139 -9.28 4.94 12.26
N ARG A 140 -8.92 5.53 11.11
CA ARG A 140 -9.77 6.47 10.37
C ARG A 140 -10.22 5.95 9.00
N ILE A 141 -11.38 6.43 8.57
CA ILE A 141 -11.92 6.31 7.21
C ILE A 141 -11.64 7.64 6.52
N ILE A 142 -10.83 7.60 5.46
CA ILE A 142 -10.33 8.80 4.79
C ILE A 142 -11.18 9.08 3.57
N LEU A 143 -11.62 10.32 3.41
CA LEU A 143 -12.52 10.73 2.33
C LEU A 143 -12.05 12.05 1.71
N HIS A 144 -12.08 12.12 0.38
CA HIS A 144 -12.02 13.40 -0.31
C HIS A 144 -13.35 14.16 -0.18
N LEU A 145 -13.34 15.46 -0.42
CA LEU A 145 -14.55 16.29 -0.31
C LEU A 145 -15.55 16.03 -1.45
N GLY A 146 -15.12 15.40 -2.55
CA GLY A 146 -15.97 14.92 -3.64
C GLY A 146 -15.87 15.76 -4.91
N GLY A 147 -16.98 16.02 -5.60
CA GLY A 147 -17.01 16.75 -6.87
C GLY A 147 -17.35 18.23 -6.72
N GLY A 148 -16.82 19.10 -7.59
CA GLY A 148 -17.15 20.53 -7.60
C GLY A 148 -18.48 20.88 -8.30
N TYR A 149 -18.96 20.01 -9.21
CA TYR A 149 -20.24 20.13 -9.93
C TYR A 149 -20.54 21.50 -10.56
N GLY A 150 -19.51 22.26 -10.95
CA GLY A 150 -19.63 23.60 -11.52
C GLY A 150 -19.90 24.73 -10.51
N ASP A 151 -20.20 24.40 -9.25
CA ASP A 151 -20.44 25.35 -8.16
C ASP A 151 -19.83 24.78 -6.86
N LYS A 152 -18.57 25.15 -6.64
CA LYS A 152 -17.78 24.67 -5.49
C LYS A 152 -18.40 25.09 -4.15
N PRO A 153 -18.84 26.35 -3.93
CA PRO A 153 -19.57 26.72 -2.72
C PRO A 153 -20.81 25.87 -2.45
N ALA A 154 -21.68 25.67 -3.45
CA ALA A 154 -22.88 24.85 -3.26
C ALA A 154 -22.54 23.37 -3.00
N ALA A 155 -21.48 22.85 -3.63
CA ALA A 155 -21.00 21.50 -3.37
C ALA A 155 -20.44 21.33 -1.95
N LEU A 156 -19.72 22.32 -1.43
CA LEU A 156 -19.28 22.32 -0.03
C LEU A 156 -20.46 22.37 0.94
N GLN A 157 -21.48 23.18 0.65
CA GLN A 157 -22.67 23.21 1.51
C GLN A 157 -23.37 21.85 1.55
N ARG A 158 -23.57 21.19 0.41
CA ARG A 158 -24.12 19.82 0.37
C ARG A 158 -23.28 18.83 1.16
N LEU A 159 -21.95 18.94 1.10
CA LEU A 159 -21.07 18.11 1.91
C LEU A 159 -21.34 18.31 3.40
N ARG A 160 -21.42 19.57 3.87
CA ARG A 160 -21.70 19.90 5.28
C ARG A 160 -23.05 19.35 5.71
N ASP A 161 -24.09 19.55 4.90
CA ASP A 161 -25.44 19.05 5.19
C ASP A 161 -25.44 17.52 5.34
N ASN A 162 -24.77 16.81 4.44
CA ASN A 162 -24.68 15.34 4.49
C ASN A 162 -23.78 14.84 5.63
N LEU A 163 -22.69 15.53 5.97
CA LEU A 163 -21.86 15.21 7.14
C LEU A 163 -22.65 15.37 8.44
N ALA A 164 -23.46 16.43 8.55
CA ALA A 164 -24.32 16.66 9.73
C ALA A 164 -25.42 15.60 9.87
N ALA A 165 -25.84 14.98 8.77
CA ALA A 165 -26.82 13.90 8.76
C ALA A 165 -26.23 12.49 9.01
N LEU A 166 -24.89 12.35 9.01
CA LEU A 166 -24.27 11.04 9.24
C LEU A 166 -24.49 10.56 10.68
N PRO A 167 -24.69 9.24 10.88
CA PRO A 167 -24.59 8.64 12.20
C PRO A 167 -23.23 8.91 12.86
N ASP A 168 -23.22 9.22 14.15
CA ASP A 168 -21.99 9.51 14.92
C ASP A 168 -20.93 8.42 14.78
N ALA A 169 -21.33 7.15 14.76
CA ALA A 169 -20.41 6.03 14.61
C ALA A 169 -19.60 6.08 13.29
N ILE A 170 -20.15 6.71 12.26
CA ILE A 170 -19.48 6.96 10.97
C ILE A 170 -18.69 8.26 11.04
N LEU A 171 -19.36 9.37 11.38
CA LEU A 171 -18.76 10.72 11.38
C LEU A 171 -17.47 10.76 12.22
N GLN A 172 -17.50 10.17 13.41
CA GLN A 172 -16.38 10.17 14.36
C GLN A 172 -15.16 9.36 13.89
N ARG A 173 -15.30 8.55 12.84
CA ARG A 173 -14.20 7.82 12.19
C ARG A 173 -13.65 8.53 10.96
N LEU A 174 -14.32 9.57 10.47
CA LEU A 174 -13.86 10.27 9.27
C LEU A 174 -12.56 11.05 9.52
N ALA A 175 -11.79 11.19 8.44
CA ALA A 175 -10.75 12.16 8.23
C ALA A 175 -10.89 12.67 6.79
N LEU A 176 -10.68 13.96 6.55
CA LEU A 176 -10.85 14.55 5.23
C LEU A 176 -9.51 14.84 4.58
N GLU A 177 -9.41 14.62 3.26
CA GLU A 177 -8.16 14.71 2.50
C GLU A 177 -8.27 15.68 1.32
N ASN A 178 -7.25 16.52 1.12
CA ASN A 178 -7.16 17.39 -0.06
C ASN A 178 -6.91 16.59 -1.33
N ASP A 179 -7.39 17.08 -2.46
CA ASP A 179 -7.25 16.44 -3.77
C ASP A 179 -6.50 17.31 -4.78
N GLU A 180 -6.06 16.69 -5.87
CA GLU A 180 -5.18 17.29 -6.87
C GLU A 180 -5.89 18.21 -7.88
N ARG A 181 -7.20 18.48 -7.73
CA ARG A 181 -7.99 19.15 -8.78
C ARG A 181 -9.02 20.17 -8.31
N ILE A 182 -9.73 19.90 -7.22
CA ILE A 182 -10.97 20.60 -6.83
C ILE A 182 -10.80 21.23 -5.45
N TYR A 183 -10.47 20.42 -4.44
CA TYR A 183 -10.42 20.85 -3.05
C TYR A 183 -8.99 20.88 -2.52
N THR A 184 -8.53 22.09 -2.22
CA THR A 184 -7.23 22.34 -1.61
C THR A 184 -7.27 21.99 -0.11
N ILE A 185 -6.10 21.94 0.53
CA ILE A 185 -6.02 21.77 1.99
C ILE A 185 -6.74 22.89 2.77
N GLU A 186 -6.83 24.10 2.23
CA GLU A 186 -7.56 25.20 2.86
C GLU A 186 -9.07 24.90 2.93
N ASP A 187 -9.65 24.38 1.84
CA ASP A 187 -11.06 23.95 1.80
C ASP A 187 -11.31 22.82 2.81
N VAL A 188 -10.41 21.84 2.85
CA VAL A 188 -10.48 20.70 3.78
C VAL A 188 -10.47 21.17 5.22
N LEU A 189 -9.56 22.07 5.59
CA LEU A 189 -9.47 22.63 6.94
C LEU A 189 -10.75 23.38 7.34
N ALA A 190 -11.36 24.11 6.40
CA ALA A 190 -12.62 24.80 6.65
C ALA A 190 -13.81 23.84 6.88
N VAL A 191 -13.79 22.62 6.33
CA VAL A 191 -14.80 21.59 6.64
C VAL A 191 -14.44 20.85 7.94
N CYS A 192 -13.18 20.49 8.11
CA CYS A 192 -12.69 19.85 9.33
C CYS A 192 -12.98 20.67 10.60
N HIS A 193 -12.88 21.99 10.53
CA HIS A 193 -13.17 22.89 11.65
C HIS A 193 -14.62 22.77 12.13
N ASP A 194 -15.59 22.78 11.22
CA ASP A 194 -17.03 22.75 11.55
C ASP A 194 -17.48 21.45 12.22
N PHE A 195 -16.77 20.34 11.94
CA PHE A 195 -17.13 19.00 12.41
C PHE A 195 -16.11 18.37 13.38
N GLU A 196 -15.08 19.13 13.78
CA GLU A 196 -13.96 18.66 14.60
C GLU A 196 -13.28 17.39 14.04
N LEU A 197 -13.16 17.32 12.71
CA LEU A 197 -12.54 16.19 12.00
C LEU A 197 -11.05 16.42 11.75
N PRO A 198 -10.22 15.36 11.79
CA PRO A 198 -8.82 15.47 11.39
C PRO A 198 -8.68 15.66 9.87
N ALA A 199 -7.75 16.51 9.47
CA ALA A 199 -7.33 16.71 8.08
C ALA A 199 -6.11 15.85 7.75
N ILE A 200 -6.23 14.99 6.74
CA ILE A 200 -5.11 14.34 6.07
C ILE A 200 -4.54 15.33 5.07
N PHE A 201 -3.28 15.69 5.25
CA PHE A 201 -2.56 16.47 4.25
C PHE A 201 -1.87 15.52 3.29
N ASP A 202 -2.34 15.45 2.05
CA ASP A 202 -1.63 14.79 0.96
C ASP A 202 -0.69 15.80 0.29
N ILE A 203 0.60 15.55 0.43
CA ILE A 203 1.67 16.39 -0.09
C ILE A 203 1.66 16.43 -1.62
N PHE A 204 1.40 15.29 -2.27
CA PHE A 204 1.43 15.19 -3.73
C PHE A 204 0.23 15.90 -4.36
N HIS A 205 -0.95 15.75 -3.78
CA HIS A 205 -2.13 16.51 -4.18
C HIS A 205 -1.93 18.02 -3.99
N HIS A 206 -1.29 18.42 -2.88
CA HIS A 206 -0.98 19.82 -2.62
C HIS A 206 -0.01 20.43 -3.63
N GLU A 207 1.01 19.68 -4.07
CA GLU A 207 1.92 20.14 -5.13
C GLU A 207 1.20 20.39 -6.47
N LEU A 208 0.12 19.65 -6.74
CA LEU A 208 -0.69 19.78 -7.96
C LEU A 208 -1.82 20.83 -7.84
N ASN A 209 -2.33 21.04 -6.62
CA ASN A 209 -3.45 21.93 -6.33
C ASN A 209 -3.21 22.72 -5.01
N PRO A 210 -2.22 23.63 -4.98
CA PRO A 210 -1.93 24.41 -3.79
C PRO A 210 -2.95 25.54 -3.61
N PRO A 211 -3.26 25.94 -2.36
CA PRO A 211 -3.93 27.20 -2.10
C PRO A 211 -3.12 28.40 -2.65
N PRO A 212 -3.74 29.56 -2.88
CA PRO A 212 -3.05 30.76 -3.38
C PRO A 212 -1.93 31.27 -2.46
N HIS A 213 -2.01 30.94 -1.16
CA HIS A 213 -1.08 31.40 -0.12
C HIS A 213 -0.69 30.26 0.82
N GLY A 214 0.43 30.42 1.53
CA GLY A 214 0.94 29.43 2.49
C GLY A 214 1.79 28.35 1.84
N GLY A 215 2.97 28.10 2.41
CA GLY A 215 3.88 27.02 1.97
C GLY A 215 3.61 25.69 2.67
N MET A 216 4.39 24.68 2.29
CA MET A 216 4.31 23.31 2.81
C MET A 216 4.29 23.25 4.36
N GLN A 217 5.21 23.94 5.04
CA GLN A 217 5.30 23.94 6.51
C GLN A 217 4.04 24.54 7.15
N HIS A 218 3.54 25.64 6.60
CA HIS A 218 2.31 26.27 7.09
C HIS A 218 1.14 25.29 7.04
N TRP A 219 0.95 24.60 5.92
CA TRP A 219 -0.16 23.66 5.76
C TRP A 219 0.04 22.37 6.56
N LEU A 220 1.28 21.89 6.71
CA LEU A 220 1.61 20.79 7.63
C LEU A 220 1.21 21.12 9.08
N ASP A 221 1.52 22.34 9.56
CA ASP A 221 1.16 22.80 10.91
C ASP A 221 -0.35 22.90 11.09
N ARG A 222 -1.02 23.55 10.14
CA ARG A 222 -2.48 23.75 10.20
C ARG A 222 -3.23 22.42 10.14
N ALA A 223 -2.82 21.50 9.27
CA ALA A 223 -3.36 20.14 9.25
C ALA A 223 -3.06 19.40 10.55
N GLY A 224 -1.83 19.51 11.07
CA GLY A 224 -1.42 18.88 12.32
C GLY A 224 -2.26 19.31 13.51
N ALA A 225 -2.63 20.59 13.58
CA ALA A 225 -3.48 21.15 14.64
C ALA A 225 -4.91 20.57 14.69
N THR A 226 -5.36 19.89 13.63
CA THR A 226 -6.66 19.18 13.63
C THR A 226 -6.61 17.83 14.33
N TRP A 227 -5.41 17.31 14.63
CA TRP A 227 -5.22 16.03 15.29
C TRP A 227 -5.08 16.21 16.82
N ASN A 228 -5.82 15.41 17.58
CA ASN A 228 -5.83 15.41 19.05
C ASN A 228 -5.61 14.00 19.63
N ALA A 229 -5.63 13.87 20.96
CA ALA A 229 -5.42 12.60 21.66
C ALA A 229 -6.39 11.47 21.23
N ARG A 230 -7.60 11.81 20.77
CA ARG A 230 -8.59 10.83 20.29
C ARG A 230 -8.36 10.42 18.84
N SER A 231 -7.96 11.34 17.96
CA SER A 231 -7.60 11.00 16.58
C SER A 231 -6.21 10.40 16.43
N GLY A 232 -5.39 10.52 17.46
CA GLY A 232 -4.01 10.06 17.47
C GLY A 232 -3.08 11.03 16.75
N ARG A 233 -1.87 10.55 16.44
CA ARG A 233 -0.81 11.33 15.78
C ARG A 233 -1.27 11.86 14.42
N GLN A 234 -0.71 12.98 13.98
CA GLN A 234 -0.95 13.49 12.63
C GLN A 234 -0.62 12.40 11.61
N LYS A 235 -1.54 12.18 10.67
CA LYS A 235 -1.32 11.32 9.51
C LYS A 235 -1.31 12.18 8.25
N ILE A 236 -0.30 11.96 7.41
CA ILE A 236 -0.19 12.58 6.09
C ILE A 236 -0.07 11.49 5.02
N HIS A 237 -0.36 11.87 3.79
CA HIS A 237 -0.18 11.02 2.63
C HIS A 237 0.97 11.56 1.77
N TYR A 238 1.74 10.64 1.19
CA TYR A 238 2.84 10.99 0.30
C TYR A 238 2.89 10.05 -0.89
N SER A 239 2.93 10.65 -2.07
CA SER A 239 3.23 9.98 -3.33
C SER A 239 4.21 10.81 -4.15
N GLN A 240 4.50 10.33 -5.36
CA GLN A 240 5.26 11.05 -6.37
C GLN A 240 4.61 10.81 -7.72
N GLN A 241 4.79 11.76 -8.64
CA GLN A 241 4.31 11.64 -10.02
C GLN A 241 4.96 10.44 -10.74
N LEU A 242 4.15 9.66 -11.44
CA LEU A 242 4.63 8.67 -12.39
C LEU A 242 5.29 9.39 -13.58
N ALA A 243 6.58 9.12 -13.81
CA ALA A 243 7.31 9.65 -14.95
C ALA A 243 6.62 9.27 -16.27
N GLY A 244 6.35 10.26 -17.12
CA GLY A 244 5.62 10.08 -18.38
C GLY A 244 4.10 9.81 -18.24
N GLY A 245 3.59 9.73 -17.01
CA GLY A 245 2.16 9.58 -16.72
C GLY A 245 1.39 10.90 -16.73
N LYS A 246 0.06 10.82 -16.65
CA LYS A 246 -0.80 12.00 -16.46
C LYS A 246 -0.60 12.60 -15.06
N PRO A 247 -0.77 13.93 -14.87
CA PRO A 247 -0.78 14.54 -13.54
C PRO A 247 -1.69 13.79 -12.56
N GLY A 248 -1.21 13.55 -11.35
CA GLY A 248 -1.93 12.81 -10.30
C GLY A 248 -1.75 11.28 -10.35
N MET A 249 -1.09 10.73 -11.38
CA MET A 249 -0.78 9.30 -11.38
C MET A 249 0.38 8.97 -10.43
N HIS A 250 0.12 8.12 -9.44
CA HIS A 250 1.15 7.67 -8.49
C HIS A 250 2.26 6.87 -9.16
N SER A 251 3.50 7.14 -8.77
CA SER A 251 4.73 6.47 -9.20
C SER A 251 4.72 4.96 -8.92
N LEU A 252 5.57 4.23 -9.66
CA LEU A 252 5.75 2.80 -9.45
C LEU A 252 6.43 2.49 -8.11
N THR A 253 7.41 3.32 -7.74
CA THR A 253 8.19 3.27 -6.50
C THR A 253 8.53 4.69 -6.08
N ILE A 254 8.74 4.92 -4.78
CA ILE A 254 9.19 6.21 -4.25
C ILE A 254 10.67 6.40 -4.60
N ALA A 255 10.98 7.37 -5.46
CA ALA A 255 12.34 7.76 -5.79
C ALA A 255 13.03 8.36 -4.57
N MET A 256 14.27 7.93 -4.31
CA MET A 256 15.03 8.23 -3.10
C MET A 256 15.30 9.73 -2.96
N ARG A 257 15.81 10.39 -4.00
CA ARG A 257 16.24 11.80 -3.89
C ARG A 257 15.07 12.76 -3.58
N PRO A 258 13.93 12.75 -4.31
CA PRO A 258 12.81 13.60 -3.95
C PRO A 258 12.22 13.26 -2.58
N PHE A 259 12.22 11.99 -2.20
CA PHE A 259 11.77 11.56 -0.87
C PHE A 259 12.66 12.12 0.25
N MET A 260 13.99 12.05 0.13
CA MET A 260 14.90 12.59 1.14
C MET A 260 14.76 14.10 1.26
N HIS A 261 14.51 14.80 0.16
CA HIS A 261 14.19 16.23 0.19
C HIS A 261 12.89 16.50 0.96
N MET A 262 11.80 15.82 0.61
CA MET A 262 10.52 15.95 1.30
C MET A 262 10.62 15.60 2.79
N HIS A 263 11.31 14.51 3.13
CA HIS A 263 11.54 14.10 4.51
C HIS A 263 12.25 15.17 5.32
N GLY A 264 13.24 15.87 4.74
CA GLY A 264 13.90 17.00 5.37
C GLY A 264 12.95 18.14 5.74
N LEU A 265 11.86 18.34 4.99
CA LEU A 265 10.83 19.35 5.28
C LEU A 265 9.90 18.94 6.43
N LEU A 266 9.89 17.66 6.82
CA LEU A 266 9.12 17.17 7.96
C LEU A 266 9.81 17.42 9.29
N GLU A 267 11.10 17.79 9.28
CA GLU A 267 11.89 18.15 10.46
C GLU A 267 11.77 17.10 11.58
N ASP A 268 11.68 17.54 12.85
CA ASP A 268 11.60 16.65 14.02
C ASP A 268 10.17 16.20 14.36
N ARG A 269 9.22 16.35 13.43
CA ARG A 269 7.80 16.08 13.69
C ARG A 269 7.53 14.63 14.06
N GLU A 270 6.53 14.45 14.90
CA GLU A 270 6.02 13.15 15.32
C GLU A 270 4.74 12.79 14.54
N LEU A 271 4.90 12.48 13.26
CA LEU A 271 3.79 12.15 12.37
C LEU A 271 3.90 10.76 11.74
N ASP A 272 2.82 10.38 11.08
CA ASP A 272 2.65 9.13 10.35
C ASP A 272 2.51 9.43 8.85
N VAL A 273 3.31 8.78 8.01
CA VAL A 273 3.30 8.93 6.56
C VAL A 273 2.76 7.67 5.91
N MET A 274 1.61 7.77 5.24
CA MET A 274 1.10 6.72 4.37
C MET A 274 1.68 6.89 2.97
N LEU A 275 2.43 5.89 2.49
CA LEU A 275 2.96 5.89 1.14
C LEU A 275 1.91 5.38 0.14
N GLU A 276 1.57 6.27 -0.78
CA GLU A 276 0.54 6.14 -1.80
C GLU A 276 1.18 5.70 -3.13
N VAL A 277 1.79 4.52 -3.16
CA VAL A 277 2.66 4.07 -4.29
C VAL A 277 2.24 2.69 -4.82
N LYS A 278 2.71 2.27 -6.00
CA LYS A 278 2.32 0.98 -6.59
C LYS A 278 3.05 -0.22 -5.98
N ASP A 279 4.32 -0.09 -5.60
CA ASP A 279 5.13 -1.17 -4.99
C ASP A 279 4.92 -1.36 -3.47
N LYS A 280 4.02 -0.56 -2.88
CA LYS A 280 3.46 -0.75 -1.53
C LYS A 280 4.51 -0.76 -0.42
N ASN A 281 4.60 -1.87 0.31
CA ASN A 281 5.52 -2.08 1.42
C ASN A 281 6.97 -1.92 1.01
N LEU A 282 7.34 -2.13 -0.25
CA LEU A 282 8.73 -2.02 -0.69
C LEU A 282 9.25 -0.58 -0.55
N SER A 283 8.48 0.40 -1.01
CA SER A 283 8.80 1.80 -0.74
C SER A 283 8.74 2.14 0.75
N ALA A 284 7.85 1.53 1.53
CA ALA A 284 7.79 1.76 2.97
C ALA A 284 9.05 1.26 3.69
N VAL A 285 9.55 0.06 3.34
CA VAL A 285 10.82 -0.47 3.88
C VAL A 285 11.97 0.45 3.48
N LYS A 286 12.01 0.86 2.20
CA LYS A 286 13.03 1.79 1.69
C LYS A 286 13.05 3.11 2.45
N CYS A 287 11.89 3.75 2.60
CA CYS A 287 11.77 5.03 3.29
C CYS A 287 12.17 4.92 4.76
N ALA A 288 11.74 3.84 5.45
CA ALA A 288 12.14 3.58 6.82
C ALA A 288 13.66 3.36 6.94
N ASN A 289 14.26 2.55 6.07
CA ASN A 289 15.69 2.29 6.09
C ASN A 289 16.53 3.54 5.80
N LEU A 290 16.10 4.39 4.86
CA LEU A 290 16.81 5.63 4.50
C LEU A 290 16.83 6.66 5.64
N THR A 291 15.82 6.64 6.50
CA THR A 291 15.60 7.65 7.53
C THR A 291 15.91 7.16 8.95
N GLN A 292 16.18 5.86 9.12
CA GLN A 292 16.53 5.27 10.41
C GLN A 292 17.98 5.62 10.79
N PRO A 293 18.19 6.40 11.88
CA PRO A 293 19.53 6.65 12.39
C PRO A 293 20.19 5.34 12.86
N GLY A 294 21.43 5.10 12.44
CA GLY A 294 22.18 3.91 12.84
C GLY A 294 21.56 2.59 12.35
N LEU A 295 20.91 2.59 11.17
CA LEU A 295 20.34 1.40 10.55
C LEU A 295 21.27 0.19 10.67
N PRO A 296 20.82 -0.93 11.26
CA PRO A 296 21.63 -2.14 11.35
C PRO A 296 21.99 -2.68 9.96
N ARG A 297 23.23 -3.13 9.79
CA ARG A 297 23.66 -3.85 8.57
C ARG A 297 22.70 -4.99 8.20
N LYS A 298 22.15 -5.67 9.22
CA LYS A 298 21.20 -6.77 9.05
C LYS A 298 19.99 -6.37 8.18
N SER A 299 19.43 -5.18 8.40
CA SER A 299 18.26 -4.68 7.65
C SER A 299 18.55 -4.61 6.15
N LEU A 300 19.71 -4.07 5.74
CA LEU A 300 20.09 -4.03 4.32
C LEU A 300 20.44 -5.41 3.75
N THR A 301 20.97 -6.33 4.57
CA THR A 301 21.25 -7.70 4.10
C THR A 301 19.98 -8.53 3.90
N GLU A 302 18.95 -8.34 4.74
CA GLU A 302 17.65 -8.98 4.59
C GLU A 302 16.92 -8.44 3.35
N GLU A 303 16.94 -7.12 3.15
CA GLU A 303 16.41 -6.52 1.92
C GLU A 303 17.17 -6.99 0.68
N TRP A 304 18.50 -7.02 0.73
CA TRP A 304 19.30 -7.57 -0.35
C TRP A 304 18.92 -9.02 -0.70
N ALA A 305 18.65 -9.85 0.30
CA ALA A 305 18.28 -11.25 0.09
C ALA A 305 17.01 -11.40 -0.76
N ARG A 306 16.09 -10.44 -0.67
CA ARG A 306 14.84 -10.37 -1.44
C ARG A 306 15.06 -9.83 -2.86
N TYR A 307 15.93 -8.84 -3.03
CA TYR A 307 16.17 -8.16 -4.30
C TYR A 307 17.21 -8.82 -5.20
N LYS A 308 18.12 -9.64 -4.66
CA LYS A 308 19.37 -10.01 -5.35
C LYS A 308 19.18 -10.61 -6.74
N TYR A 309 18.17 -11.46 -6.96
CA TYR A 309 17.94 -12.05 -8.29
C TYR A 309 17.23 -11.12 -9.25
N LEU A 310 16.39 -10.22 -8.75
CA LEU A 310 15.78 -9.15 -9.54
C LEU A 310 16.84 -8.17 -10.04
N VAL A 311 17.83 -7.86 -9.19
CA VAL A 311 19.00 -7.05 -9.55
C VAL A 311 19.90 -7.81 -10.52
N LEU A 312 20.18 -9.10 -10.28
CA LEU A 312 21.01 -9.91 -11.19
C LEU A 312 20.41 -10.00 -12.60
N GLU A 313 19.08 -10.08 -12.69
CA GLU A 313 18.31 -10.13 -13.94
C GLU A 313 18.51 -8.88 -14.82
N ARG A 314 18.79 -7.72 -14.21
CA ARG A 314 18.94 -6.43 -14.91
C ARG A 314 20.38 -5.94 -14.99
N SER A 315 21.15 -6.11 -13.92
CA SER A 315 22.50 -5.58 -13.80
C SER A 315 23.39 -6.44 -12.90
N PRO A 316 24.18 -7.37 -13.50
CA PRO A 316 25.23 -8.12 -12.80
C PRO A 316 26.30 -7.22 -12.16
N ASN A 317 26.51 -6.03 -12.74
CA ASN A 317 27.42 -5.02 -12.19
C ASN A 317 26.89 -4.45 -10.87
N ALA A 318 25.63 -4.01 -10.83
CA ALA A 318 25.00 -3.54 -9.60
C ALA A 318 24.90 -4.66 -8.56
N TYR A 319 24.62 -5.89 -8.99
CA TYR A 319 24.65 -7.06 -8.10
C TYR A 319 25.99 -7.21 -7.39
N SER A 320 27.10 -7.08 -8.13
CA SER A 320 28.45 -7.18 -7.59
C SER A 320 28.80 -5.99 -6.69
N ALA A 321 28.39 -4.79 -7.07
CA ALA A 321 28.60 -3.56 -6.29
C ALA A 321 27.87 -3.62 -4.94
N ILE A 322 26.60 -4.04 -4.92
CA ILE A 322 25.83 -4.21 -3.68
C ILE A 322 26.48 -5.28 -2.79
N ARG A 323 26.89 -6.42 -3.35
CA ARG A 323 27.62 -7.44 -2.58
C ARG A 323 28.91 -6.92 -1.98
N HIS A 324 29.63 -6.03 -2.66
CA HIS A 324 30.83 -5.39 -2.13
C HIS A 324 30.47 -4.40 -1.01
N LEU A 325 29.48 -3.53 -1.23
CA LEU A 325 29.00 -2.56 -0.25
C LEU A 325 28.63 -3.23 1.09
N LEU A 326 27.91 -4.35 1.04
CA LEU A 326 27.45 -5.09 2.22
C LEU A 326 28.57 -5.85 2.97
N LYS A 327 29.83 -5.80 2.50
CA LYS A 327 30.99 -6.25 3.29
C LYS A 327 31.39 -5.25 4.36
N SER A 328 31.02 -3.98 4.21
CA SER A 328 31.20 -2.97 5.27
C SER A 328 30.40 -3.37 6.52
N ASP A 329 30.92 -3.05 7.69
CA ASP A 329 30.20 -3.20 8.97
C ASP A 329 29.05 -2.19 9.10
N ARG A 330 29.17 -1.05 8.41
CA ARG A 330 28.18 0.05 8.39
C ARG A 330 27.91 0.51 6.95
N PRO A 331 27.23 -0.31 6.13
CA PRO A 331 26.87 0.08 4.78
C PRO A 331 25.86 1.24 4.80
N ALA A 332 26.08 2.25 3.96
CA ALA A 332 25.16 3.38 3.85
C ALA A 332 23.88 2.98 3.09
N ALA A 333 22.70 3.25 3.68
CA ALA A 333 21.41 2.96 3.06
C ALA A 333 21.22 3.70 1.72
N GLU A 334 21.63 4.97 1.65
CA GLU A 334 21.57 5.75 0.41
C GLU A 334 22.38 5.12 -0.73
N ALA A 335 23.59 4.62 -0.44
CA ALA A 335 24.41 3.94 -1.44
C ALA A 335 23.79 2.61 -1.91
N PHE A 336 23.17 1.86 -0.99
CA PHE A 336 22.45 0.63 -1.32
C PHE A 336 21.26 0.90 -2.22
N TYR A 337 20.41 1.86 -1.86
CA TYR A 337 19.20 2.18 -2.62
C TYR A 337 19.50 2.90 -3.93
N ALA A 338 20.58 3.69 -4.03
CA ALA A 338 21.05 4.23 -5.30
C ALA A 338 21.39 3.11 -6.31
N LEU A 339 22.22 2.14 -5.89
CA LEU A 339 22.56 0.99 -6.74
C LEU A 339 21.33 0.14 -7.10
N LEU A 340 20.37 0.04 -6.19
CA LEU A 340 19.12 -0.68 -6.45
C LEU A 340 18.25 0.05 -7.48
N GLU A 341 18.07 1.36 -7.34
CA GLU A 341 17.33 2.18 -8.31
C GLU A 341 17.97 2.11 -9.70
N ASP A 342 19.29 2.29 -9.78
CA ASP A 342 20.04 2.20 -11.04
C ASP A 342 19.86 0.84 -11.71
N ALA A 343 19.89 -0.25 -10.93
CA ALA A 343 19.66 -1.60 -11.44
C ALA A 343 18.23 -1.80 -11.95
N LEU A 344 17.22 -1.28 -11.23
CA LEU A 344 15.81 -1.43 -11.61
C LEU A 344 15.40 -0.53 -12.78
N ALA A 345 16.16 0.53 -13.05
CA ALA A 345 15.98 1.39 -14.23
C ALA A 345 16.56 0.77 -15.52
N CYS A 346 17.38 -0.28 -15.42
CA CYS A 346 17.94 -0.96 -16.58
C CYS A 346 16.89 -1.87 -17.25
N ASP A 347 16.86 -1.86 -18.58
CA ASP A 347 16.03 -2.78 -19.37
C ASP A 347 16.46 -4.25 -19.17
N LEU A 348 15.51 -5.15 -19.38
CA LEU A 348 15.77 -6.58 -19.40
C LEU A 348 16.54 -6.96 -20.67
N GLU A 349 17.56 -7.79 -20.51
CA GLU A 349 18.31 -8.37 -21.62
C GLU A 349 18.29 -9.91 -21.52
N PRO A 350 18.03 -10.64 -22.62
CA PRO A 350 17.92 -12.10 -22.62
C PRO A 350 19.05 -12.83 -21.86
N GLY A 351 20.32 -12.47 -22.13
CA GLY A 351 21.46 -13.10 -21.47
C GLY A 351 21.53 -12.88 -19.95
N LYS A 352 21.19 -11.66 -19.48
CA LYS A 352 21.16 -11.34 -18.04
C LYS A 352 19.97 -12.03 -17.35
N ALA A 353 18.82 -12.05 -18.00
CA ALA A 353 17.63 -12.75 -17.51
C ALA A 353 17.85 -14.26 -17.41
N ARG A 354 18.48 -14.87 -18.43
CA ARG A 354 18.88 -16.29 -18.40
C ARG A 354 19.82 -16.57 -17.23
N ASN A 355 20.86 -15.78 -17.04
CA ASN A 355 21.81 -15.94 -15.94
C ASN A 355 21.08 -15.94 -14.58
N ALA A 356 20.22 -14.95 -14.32
CA ALA A 356 19.43 -14.91 -13.10
C ALA A 356 18.52 -16.15 -12.98
N ALA A 357 17.80 -16.52 -14.04
CA ALA A 357 16.91 -17.68 -14.04
C ALA A 357 17.64 -19.00 -13.77
N GLU A 358 18.84 -19.22 -14.31
CA GLU A 358 19.68 -20.38 -14.04
C GLU A 358 20.10 -20.45 -12.56
N HIS A 359 20.50 -19.32 -11.98
CA HIS A 359 20.81 -19.23 -10.55
C HIS A 359 19.61 -19.59 -9.68
N VAL A 360 18.41 -19.08 -9.99
CA VAL A 360 17.21 -19.39 -9.20
C VAL A 360 16.75 -20.84 -9.44
N TRP A 361 16.85 -21.35 -10.67
CA TRP A 361 16.53 -22.74 -11.00
C TRP A 361 17.39 -23.73 -10.19
N GLY A 362 18.65 -23.39 -9.94
CA GLY A 362 19.57 -24.22 -9.15
C GLY A 362 19.05 -24.63 -7.77
N TYR A 363 18.17 -23.83 -7.15
CA TYR A 363 17.56 -24.13 -5.86
C TYR A 363 16.51 -25.24 -5.91
N VAL A 364 15.82 -25.39 -7.04
CA VAL A 364 14.68 -26.30 -7.19
C VAL A 364 14.94 -27.45 -8.17
N SER A 365 16.03 -27.38 -8.95
CA SER A 365 16.35 -28.33 -10.02
C SER A 365 16.39 -29.79 -9.56
N LYS A 366 16.98 -30.07 -8.39
CA LYS A 366 17.05 -31.42 -7.81
C LYS A 366 15.68 -31.98 -7.39
N LYS A 367 14.67 -31.12 -7.27
CA LYS A 367 13.33 -31.48 -6.83
C LYS A 367 12.32 -31.60 -7.98
N ALA A 368 12.75 -31.28 -9.20
CA ALA A 368 11.95 -31.35 -10.41
C ALA A 368 11.99 -32.75 -11.02
N THR A 369 10.89 -33.18 -11.63
CA THR A 369 10.83 -34.40 -12.43
C THR A 369 11.68 -34.26 -13.70
N ALA A 370 12.06 -35.39 -14.31
CA ALA A 370 12.80 -35.38 -15.58
C ALA A 370 12.09 -34.56 -16.68
N SER A 371 10.75 -34.66 -16.76
CA SER A 371 9.94 -33.89 -17.71
C SER A 371 9.91 -32.39 -17.42
N GLU A 372 9.85 -31.99 -16.16
CA GLU A 372 9.93 -30.57 -15.77
C GLU A 372 11.31 -30.00 -16.06
N SER A 373 12.37 -30.74 -15.72
CA SER A 373 13.75 -30.35 -15.99
C SER A 373 14.02 -30.18 -17.49
N ALA A 374 13.60 -31.13 -18.33
CA ALA A 374 13.76 -31.02 -19.78
C ALA A 374 13.05 -29.77 -20.35
N ARG A 375 11.82 -29.50 -19.90
CA ARG A 375 11.07 -28.31 -20.32
C ARG A 375 11.69 -27.01 -19.83
N MET A 376 12.21 -26.99 -18.60
CA MET A 376 12.87 -25.82 -18.04
C MET A 376 14.17 -25.50 -18.79
N LEU A 377 15.00 -26.51 -19.07
CA LEU A 377 16.25 -26.32 -19.82
C LEU A 377 15.98 -25.78 -21.23
N ALA A 378 14.95 -26.28 -21.91
CA ALA A 378 14.53 -25.74 -23.20
C ALA A 378 14.07 -24.27 -23.12
N ASP A 379 13.28 -23.92 -22.10
CA ASP A 379 12.85 -22.53 -21.87
C ASP A 379 14.05 -21.61 -21.54
N LEU A 380 15.02 -22.08 -20.75
CA LEU A 380 16.24 -21.33 -20.39
C LEU A 380 17.16 -21.09 -21.59
N GLU A 381 17.28 -22.07 -22.49
CA GLU A 381 18.06 -21.91 -23.72
C GLU A 381 17.44 -20.84 -24.62
N LEU A 382 16.12 -20.89 -24.82
CA LEU A 382 15.37 -19.86 -25.55
C LEU A 382 15.50 -18.48 -24.88
N LEU A 383 15.51 -18.43 -23.54
CA LEU A 383 15.69 -17.19 -22.78
C LEU A 383 17.04 -16.51 -23.08
N GLY A 384 18.03 -17.23 -23.61
CA GLY A 384 19.31 -16.66 -24.00
C GLY A 384 19.22 -15.65 -25.15
N SER A 385 18.17 -15.70 -25.96
CA SER A 385 17.96 -14.80 -27.11
C SER A 385 16.61 -14.10 -27.14
N ASP A 386 15.61 -14.58 -26.40
CA ASP A 386 14.24 -14.03 -26.35
C ASP A 386 13.71 -13.94 -24.92
N LEU A 387 13.12 -12.82 -24.52
CA LEU A 387 12.53 -12.65 -23.19
C LEU A 387 11.15 -13.33 -23.03
N ALA A 388 10.50 -13.74 -24.12
CA ALA A 388 9.16 -14.34 -24.09
C ALA A 388 8.98 -15.51 -23.11
N PRO A 389 9.98 -16.41 -22.89
CA PRO A 389 9.85 -17.50 -21.92
C PRO A 389 9.88 -17.06 -20.44
N LEU A 390 10.41 -15.87 -20.13
CA LEU A 390 10.72 -15.43 -18.76
C LEU A 390 9.52 -15.50 -17.79
N PRO A 391 8.31 -15.00 -18.12
CA PRO A 391 7.16 -15.09 -17.22
C PRO A 391 6.73 -16.54 -16.95
N ARG A 392 6.90 -17.43 -17.93
CA ARG A 392 6.63 -18.87 -17.77
C ARG A 392 7.67 -19.52 -16.87
N ILE A 393 8.94 -19.18 -17.03
CA ILE A 393 10.05 -19.68 -16.20
C ILE A 393 9.81 -19.27 -14.74
N LYS A 394 9.60 -17.97 -14.48
CA LYS A 394 9.32 -17.43 -13.14
C LYS A 394 8.17 -18.17 -12.46
N ARG A 395 7.03 -18.34 -13.14
CA ARG A 395 5.87 -19.09 -12.61
C ARG A 395 6.18 -20.54 -12.26
N LYS A 396 6.89 -21.26 -13.14
CA LYS A 396 7.26 -22.67 -12.90
C LYS A 396 8.17 -22.82 -11.70
N ILE A 397 9.20 -21.97 -11.60
CA ILE A 397 10.13 -21.98 -10.47
C ILE A 397 9.40 -21.67 -9.16
N LEU A 398 8.53 -20.64 -9.14
CA LEU A 398 7.77 -20.28 -7.95
C LEU A 398 6.81 -21.41 -7.51
N ALA A 399 6.12 -22.06 -8.46
CA ALA A 399 5.24 -23.19 -8.17
C ALA A 399 6.02 -24.38 -7.57
N LEU A 400 7.21 -24.70 -8.12
CA LEU A 400 8.07 -25.73 -7.58
C LEU A 400 8.59 -25.35 -6.19
N ALA A 401 9.04 -24.11 -5.99
CA ALA A 401 9.47 -23.62 -4.68
C ALA A 401 8.37 -23.79 -3.61
N ALA A 402 7.13 -23.40 -3.94
CA ALA A 402 5.98 -23.55 -3.06
C ALA A 402 5.69 -25.02 -2.72
N SER A 403 5.62 -25.89 -3.74
CA SER A 403 5.33 -27.32 -3.54
C SER A 403 6.39 -28.08 -2.74
N LYS A 404 7.61 -27.53 -2.66
CA LYS A 404 8.77 -28.17 -2.03
C LYS A 404 9.29 -27.45 -0.79
N GLY A 405 8.56 -26.45 -0.29
CA GLY A 405 8.91 -25.72 0.94
C GLY A 405 10.20 -24.90 0.85
N GLU A 406 10.56 -24.39 -0.32
CA GLU A 406 11.73 -23.49 -0.48
C GLU A 406 11.36 -22.05 -0.08
N GLU A 407 11.15 -21.83 1.23
CA GLU A 407 10.67 -20.55 1.77
C GLU A 407 11.50 -19.34 1.32
N TYR A 408 12.82 -19.50 1.25
CA TYR A 408 13.73 -18.44 0.80
C TYR A 408 13.32 -17.86 -0.57
N LEU A 409 12.89 -18.70 -1.51
CA LEU A 409 12.46 -18.25 -2.83
C LEU A 409 11.08 -17.62 -2.82
N LEU A 410 10.19 -18.03 -1.91
CA LEU A 410 8.85 -17.48 -1.78
C LEU A 410 8.85 -16.00 -1.38
N HIS A 411 9.94 -15.52 -0.78
CA HIS A 411 10.11 -14.11 -0.42
C HIS A 411 10.97 -13.31 -1.43
N SER A 412 11.43 -13.94 -2.52
CA SER A 412 12.25 -13.30 -3.55
C SER A 412 11.42 -12.40 -4.47
N LEU A 413 11.78 -11.12 -4.56
CA LEU A 413 11.07 -10.13 -5.40
C LEU A 413 11.22 -10.38 -6.90
N TYR A 414 12.15 -11.24 -7.29
CA TYR A 414 12.31 -11.73 -8.66
C TYR A 414 11.00 -12.28 -9.26
N PHE A 415 10.10 -12.83 -8.44
CA PHE A 415 8.83 -13.39 -8.90
C PHE A 415 7.64 -12.42 -8.84
N TYR A 416 7.78 -11.30 -8.13
CA TYR A 416 6.67 -10.39 -7.82
C TYR A 416 6.79 -9.04 -8.53
N LEU A 417 7.97 -8.73 -9.05
CA LEU A 417 8.25 -7.53 -9.85
C LEU A 417 8.66 -7.95 -11.26
N ASN A 418 8.17 -7.21 -12.25
CA ASN A 418 8.45 -7.42 -13.67
C ASN A 418 9.43 -6.40 -14.19
#